data_AF-A0A935L754-F1
#
_entry.id   AF-A0A935L754-F1
#
_cell.length_a   1.000
_cell.length_b   1.000
_cell.length_c   1.000
_cell.angle_alpha   90.00
_cell.angle_beta   90.00
_cell.angle_gamma   90.00
#
_symmetry.space_group_name_H-M   'P 1'
#
loop_
_entity.id
_entity.type
_entity.pdbx_description
1 polymer ?
#
loop_
_entity_poly.entity_id
_entity_poly.type
_entity_poly.pdbx_seq_one_letter_code
_entity_poly.pdbx_strand_id
1 'polypeptide(L)'
;MRIGQTGGQTPIVSIDLSGSTGILGNGTPILGTAPAAAGAFRGQTSNFPACPANHVRIVARARSTAAIPRVATLQVNSSANLVHAASGNAIPFTQIGWISDDAVDLPAGTFTGAAGQVLATLATSREIGACHRFQFLNTQVYPGSVGGTGYYTGNVTYNLNMP
;
A
#
# COMPACT_ATOMS: atom_id res chain seq x y z
N MET A 1 6.19 7.38 1.56
CA MET A 1 5.00 8.04 1.01
C MET A 1 4.33 8.86 2.09
N ARG A 2 3.65 10.00 1.82
CA ARG A 2 3.07 10.89 2.84
C ARG A 2 1.68 11.41 2.43
N ILE A 3 0.63 11.09 3.20
CA ILE A 3 -0.72 11.63 3.03
C ILE A 3 -0.93 12.72 4.08
N GLY A 4 -0.83 13.98 3.67
CA GLY A 4 -0.58 15.12 4.57
C GLY A 4 -1.71 16.14 4.74
N GLN A 5 -2.86 15.99 4.07
CA GLN A 5 -3.97 16.95 4.17
C GLN A 5 -5.34 16.29 3.97
N THR A 6 -6.36 16.84 4.63
CA THR A 6 -7.78 16.51 4.45
C THR A 6 -8.18 16.60 2.98
N GLY A 7 -8.74 15.53 2.42
CA GLY A 7 -9.10 15.47 1.00
C GLY A 7 -7.91 15.26 0.04
N GLY A 8 -6.71 15.05 0.57
CA GLY A 8 -5.55 14.69 -0.24
C GLY A 8 -5.69 13.27 -0.78
N GLN A 9 -5.96 13.17 -2.08
CA GLN A 9 -5.70 11.93 -2.80
C GLN A 9 -4.24 11.90 -3.19
N THR A 10 -3.63 10.74 -3.11
CA THR A 10 -2.34 10.58 -3.72
C THR A 10 -2.27 9.16 -4.30
N PRO A 11 -2.03 8.99 -5.61
CA PRO A 11 -1.81 7.69 -6.22
C PRO A 11 -0.36 7.29 -5.91
N ILE A 12 -0.12 6.23 -5.12
CA ILE A 12 1.23 6.09 -4.54
C ILE A 12 1.86 4.69 -4.52
N VAL A 13 1.12 3.59 -4.60
CA VAL A 13 1.80 2.28 -4.62
C VAL A 13 1.65 1.67 -6.00
N SER A 14 2.66 1.91 -6.84
CA SER A 14 2.88 1.14 -8.05
C SER A 14 3.59 -0.15 -7.67
N ILE A 15 2.90 -1.26 -7.88
CA ILE A 15 3.49 -2.59 -7.77
C ILE A 15 3.97 -2.96 -9.16
N ASP A 16 5.29 -2.97 -9.32
CA ASP A 16 5.96 -3.49 -10.50
C ASP A 16 6.65 -4.79 -10.11
N LEU A 17 6.26 -5.88 -10.77
CA LEU A 17 6.86 -7.21 -10.58
C LEU A 17 7.96 -7.49 -11.62
N SER A 18 8.60 -6.45 -12.14
CA SER A 18 9.71 -6.57 -13.06
C SER A 18 10.84 -7.41 -12.45
N GLY A 19 11.26 -8.46 -13.16
CA GLY A 19 12.35 -9.33 -12.75
C GLY A 19 11.96 -10.56 -11.92
N SER A 20 10.68 -10.79 -11.61
CA SER A 20 10.24 -12.11 -11.12
C SER A 20 10.29 -13.13 -12.26
N THR A 21 11.38 -13.90 -12.35
CA THR A 21 11.48 -15.07 -13.23
C THR A 21 10.81 -16.27 -12.57
N GLY A 22 9.79 -16.83 -13.20
CA GLY A 22 9.10 -18.04 -12.73
C GLY A 22 7.60 -17.86 -12.47
N ILE A 23 7.06 -18.73 -11.60
CA ILE A 23 5.65 -18.80 -11.22
C ILE A 23 5.36 -17.76 -10.15
N LEU A 24 4.44 -16.82 -10.42
CA LEU A 24 3.92 -15.88 -9.41
C LEU A 24 2.78 -16.56 -8.61
N GLY A 25 3.01 -16.82 -7.32
CA GLY A 25 2.03 -17.43 -6.41
C GLY A 25 2.64 -18.04 -5.15
N ASN A 26 1.81 -18.70 -4.32
CA ASN A 26 2.23 -19.53 -3.18
C ASN A 26 3.05 -18.81 -2.09
N GLY A 27 2.60 -17.63 -1.63
CA GLY A 27 3.27 -16.91 -0.54
C GLY A 27 4.56 -16.19 -0.94
N THR A 28 4.89 -16.17 -2.24
CA THR A 28 6.06 -15.46 -2.75
C THR A 28 5.97 -13.98 -2.39
N PRO A 29 7.00 -13.40 -1.72
CA PRO A 29 7.04 -11.98 -1.45
C PRO A 29 7.01 -11.18 -2.75
N ILE A 30 6.18 -10.14 -2.77
CA ILE A 30 6.22 -9.13 -3.83
C ILE A 30 7.36 -8.17 -3.48
N LEU A 31 8.38 -8.10 -4.35
CA LEU A 31 9.46 -7.14 -4.18
C LEU A 31 8.89 -5.72 -4.33
N GLY A 32 8.94 -4.95 -3.24
CA GLY A 32 8.58 -3.53 -3.27
C GLY A 32 9.60 -2.72 -4.08
N THR A 33 9.20 -1.51 -4.48
CA THR A 33 10.13 -0.52 -5.01
C THR A 33 11.16 -0.08 -3.95
N ALA A 34 12.20 0.65 -4.37
CA ALA A 34 13.36 1.04 -3.56
C ALA A 34 13.01 1.44 -2.10
N PRO A 35 13.87 1.10 -1.11
CA PRO A 35 13.58 1.31 0.30
C PRO A 35 13.17 2.74 0.61
N ALA A 36 12.08 2.91 1.35
CA ALA A 36 11.64 4.23 1.77
C ALA A 36 12.58 4.79 2.84
N ALA A 37 13.37 5.81 2.48
CA ALA A 37 14.24 6.53 3.42
C ALA A 37 13.47 7.05 4.64
N ALA A 38 14.16 7.23 5.78
CA ALA A 38 13.57 7.83 6.98
C ALA A 38 12.89 9.16 6.65
N GLY A 39 11.83 9.53 7.38
CA GLY A 39 11.10 10.74 7.06
C GLY A 39 10.20 11.27 8.16
N ALA A 40 9.80 12.53 7.99
CA ALA A 40 8.82 13.23 8.82
C ALA A 40 7.94 14.13 7.96
N PHE A 41 6.74 14.47 8.42
CA PHE A 41 5.95 15.51 7.76
C PHE A 41 6.72 16.85 7.73
N ARG A 42 6.39 17.72 6.77
CA ARG A 42 7.12 18.98 6.53
C ARG A 42 7.22 19.80 7.83
N GLY A 43 8.44 20.17 8.21
CA GLY A 43 8.71 20.96 9.41
C GLY A 43 8.84 20.18 10.72
N GLN A 44 9.01 18.86 10.69
CA GLN A 44 9.27 18.03 11.87
C GLN A 44 10.58 17.24 11.74
N THR A 45 11.17 16.90 12.89
CA THR A 45 12.25 15.90 13.00
C THR A 45 11.72 14.52 12.60
N SER A 46 12.56 13.69 11.95
CA SER A 46 12.19 12.35 11.47
C SER A 46 11.52 11.53 12.59
N ASN A 47 10.23 11.24 12.44
CA ASN A 47 9.46 10.44 13.38
C ASN A 47 9.09 9.05 12.82
N PHE A 48 9.38 8.80 11.54
CA PHE A 48 9.24 7.47 10.95
C PHE A 48 10.61 6.92 10.53
N PRO A 49 11.03 5.77 11.08
CA PRO A 49 12.30 5.13 10.72
C PRO A 49 12.28 4.68 9.25
N ALA A 50 13.47 4.52 8.67
CA ALA A 50 13.62 3.99 7.31
C ALA A 50 12.94 2.61 7.19
N CYS A 51 12.25 2.36 6.09
CA CYS A 51 11.70 1.03 5.85
C CYS A 51 12.81 0.08 5.37
N PRO A 52 12.76 -1.20 5.76
CA PRO A 52 13.63 -2.22 5.21
C PRO A 52 13.47 -2.32 3.68
N ALA A 53 14.42 -2.98 3.01
CA ALA A 53 14.29 -3.29 1.58
C ALA A 53 12.97 -4.03 1.29
N ASN A 54 12.39 -3.80 0.11
CA ASN A 54 11.13 -4.39 -0.35
C ASN A 54 9.88 -4.00 0.48
N HIS A 55 9.96 -2.95 1.30
CA HIS A 55 8.81 -2.41 2.01
C HIS A 55 8.41 -1.03 1.50
N VAL A 56 7.11 -0.77 1.54
CA VAL A 56 6.51 0.52 1.18
C VAL A 56 6.02 1.21 2.45
N ARG A 57 6.45 2.45 2.69
CA ARG A 57 5.94 3.24 3.82
C ARG A 57 4.55 3.80 3.52
N ILE A 58 3.57 3.44 4.33
CA ILE A 58 2.25 4.09 4.40
C ILE A 58 2.24 4.99 5.63
N VAL A 59 1.95 6.28 5.47
CA VAL A 59 1.75 7.19 6.62
C VAL A 59 0.53 8.08 6.37
N ALA A 60 -0.20 8.36 7.44
CA ALA A 60 -1.34 9.25 7.44
C ALA A 60 -1.27 10.20 8.62
N ARG A 61 -1.72 11.44 8.41
CA ARG A 61 -1.78 12.48 9.44
C ARG A 61 -3.17 13.08 9.50
N ALA A 62 -3.86 12.84 10.60
CA ALA A 62 -5.11 13.50 10.91
C ALA A 62 -4.83 14.75 11.76
N ARG A 63 -5.26 15.92 11.28
CA ARG A 63 -5.23 17.18 12.05
C ARG A 63 -6.58 17.87 11.92
N SER A 64 -7.23 18.12 13.04
CA SER A 64 -8.44 18.96 13.13
C SER A 64 -8.14 20.19 13.97
N THR A 65 -8.59 21.36 13.51
CA THR A 65 -8.57 22.62 14.28
C THR A 65 -9.86 22.84 15.08
N ALA A 66 -10.88 21.99 14.88
CA ALA A 66 -12.17 22.10 15.56
C ALA A 66 -12.16 21.36 16.91
N ALA A 67 -12.88 21.90 17.90
CA ALA A 67 -13.00 21.35 19.25
C ALA A 67 -13.81 20.04 19.35
N ILE A 68 -14.36 19.55 18.24
CA ILE A 68 -15.16 18.32 18.15
C ILE A 68 -14.31 17.23 17.49
N PRO A 69 -14.27 15.98 18.00
CA PRO A 69 -13.54 14.89 17.36
C PRO A 69 -14.06 14.68 15.94
N ARG A 70 -13.25 15.00 14.94
CA ARG A 70 -13.49 14.61 13.55
C ARG A 70 -12.77 13.29 13.32
N VAL A 71 -13.55 12.26 13.05
CA VAL A 71 -13.04 10.92 12.77
C VAL A 71 -12.47 10.93 11.36
N ALA A 72 -11.16 10.73 11.23
CA ALA A 72 -10.55 10.50 9.92
C ALA A 72 -10.50 9.00 9.62
N THR A 73 -10.75 8.62 8.36
CA THR A 73 -10.66 7.24 7.88
C THR A 73 -9.60 7.16 6.79
N LEU A 74 -8.58 6.33 7.01
CA LEU A 74 -7.64 5.94 5.97
C LEU A 74 -8.29 4.79 5.18
N GLN A 75 -8.49 5.03 3.89
CA GLN A 75 -9.06 4.07 2.96
C GLN A 75 -8.05 3.71 1.87
N VAL A 76 -8.19 2.51 1.32
CA VAL A 76 -7.49 2.09 0.12
C VAL A 76 -8.47 1.70 -0.97
N ASN A 77 -8.19 2.17 -2.18
CA ASN A 77 -8.81 1.71 -3.41
C ASN A 77 -7.91 0.66 -4.05
N SER A 78 -8.41 -0.57 -4.12
CA SER A 78 -7.75 -1.70 -4.76
C SER A 78 -8.65 -2.35 -5.82
N SER A 79 -9.53 -1.57 -6.47
CA SER A 79 -10.51 -2.11 -7.42
C SER A 79 -9.96 -2.39 -8.82
N ALA A 80 -8.79 -1.84 -9.13
CA ALA A 80 -8.07 -2.19 -10.35
C ALA A 80 -7.45 -3.60 -10.23
N ASN A 81 -7.11 -4.23 -11.35
CA ASN A 81 -6.30 -5.45 -11.32
C ASN A 81 -4.83 -5.11 -11.56
N LEU A 82 -3.93 -5.99 -11.14
CA LEU A 82 -2.60 -6.02 -11.77
C LEU A 82 -2.77 -6.58 -13.19
N VAL A 83 -2.22 -5.90 -14.19
CA VAL A 83 -2.35 -6.31 -15.60
C VAL A 83 -0.98 -6.64 -16.16
N HIS A 84 -0.87 -7.80 -16.78
CA HIS A 84 0.33 -8.24 -17.48
C HIS A 84 0.52 -7.46 -18.77
N ALA A 85 1.63 -6.73 -18.87
CA ALA A 85 1.87 -5.79 -19.98
C ALA A 85 1.85 -6.46 -21.37
N ALA A 86 2.27 -7.73 -21.49
CA ALA A 86 2.38 -8.42 -22.78
C ALA A 86 1.16 -9.27 -23.16
N SER A 87 0.48 -9.89 -22.19
CA SER A 87 -0.63 -10.83 -22.47
C SER A 87 -2.00 -10.30 -22.08
N GLY A 88 -2.09 -9.20 -21.32
CA GLY A 88 -3.35 -8.69 -20.78
C GLY A 88 -3.93 -9.53 -19.65
N ASN A 89 -3.27 -10.61 -19.22
CA ASN A 89 -3.70 -11.40 -18.06
C ASN A 89 -3.84 -10.50 -16.83
N ALA A 90 -4.88 -10.75 -16.03
CA ALA A 90 -5.18 -9.94 -14.86
C ALA A 90 -5.07 -10.75 -13.58
N ILE A 91 -4.45 -10.15 -12.56
CA ILE A 91 -4.45 -10.65 -11.18
C ILE A 91 -5.25 -9.65 -10.34
N PRO A 92 -6.40 -10.06 -9.76
CA PRO A 92 -7.14 -9.20 -8.85
C PRO A 92 -6.34 -8.89 -7.59
N PHE A 93 -6.43 -7.64 -7.08
CA PHE A 93 -5.78 -7.29 -5.81
C PHE A 93 -6.28 -8.14 -4.63
N THR A 94 -7.47 -8.76 -4.71
CA THR A 94 -7.96 -9.71 -3.69
C THR A 94 -7.03 -10.90 -3.45
N GLN A 95 -6.10 -11.15 -4.37
CA GLN A 95 -5.07 -12.18 -4.24
C GLN A 95 -3.76 -11.65 -3.64
N ILE A 96 -3.76 -10.43 -3.11
CA ILE A 96 -2.59 -9.76 -2.54
C ILE A 96 -2.89 -9.40 -1.09
N GLY A 97 -1.96 -9.80 -0.23
CA GLY A 97 -1.92 -9.41 1.18
C GLY A 97 -0.80 -8.43 1.46
N TRP A 98 -0.87 -7.77 2.60
CA TRP A 98 0.25 -7.02 3.17
C TRP A 98 0.57 -7.51 4.58
N ILE A 99 1.85 -7.50 4.89
CA ILE A 99 2.40 -7.66 6.23
C ILE A 99 2.83 -6.27 6.68
N SER A 100 2.45 -5.88 7.89
CA SER A 100 2.86 -4.61 8.51
C SER A 100 3.94 -4.86 9.57
N ASP A 101 4.88 -3.92 9.69
CA ASP A 101 5.83 -3.86 10.81
C ASP A 101 5.25 -3.20 12.07
N ASP A 102 4.10 -2.52 11.94
CA ASP A 102 3.33 -1.92 13.04
C ASP A 102 1.93 -2.52 13.06
N ALA A 103 1.74 -3.51 13.94
CA ALA A 103 0.46 -4.20 14.09
C ALA A 103 -0.61 -3.38 14.83
N VAL A 104 -0.24 -2.26 15.46
CA VAL A 104 -1.16 -1.46 16.28
C VAL A 104 -1.90 -0.45 15.42
N ASP A 105 -1.17 0.29 14.62
CA ASP A 105 -1.74 1.43 13.89
C ASP A 105 -2.25 1.05 12.49
N LEU A 106 -1.57 0.13 11.82
CA LEU A 106 -1.92 -0.36 10.50
C LEU A 106 -1.67 -1.87 10.44
N PRO A 107 -2.58 -2.70 10.98
CA PRO A 107 -2.37 -4.14 11.05
C PRO A 107 -2.22 -4.79 9.67
N ALA A 108 -1.58 -5.95 9.64
CA ALA A 108 -1.50 -6.81 8.46
C ALA A 108 -2.91 -7.19 7.96
N GLY A 109 -3.05 -7.44 6.66
CA GLY A 109 -4.36 -7.71 6.07
C GLY A 109 -4.31 -8.08 4.59
N THR A 110 -5.48 -8.11 3.98
CA THR A 110 -5.68 -8.47 2.58
C THR A 110 -6.52 -7.43 1.87
N PHE A 111 -6.27 -7.21 0.58
CA PHE A 111 -7.08 -6.29 -0.19
C PHE A 111 -8.45 -6.92 -0.49
N THR A 112 -9.51 -6.13 -0.43
CA THR A 112 -10.87 -6.62 -0.71
C THR A 112 -11.31 -6.44 -2.15
N GLY A 113 -10.50 -5.76 -2.98
CA GLY A 113 -10.91 -5.40 -4.35
C GLY A 113 -11.88 -4.22 -4.41
N ALA A 114 -12.16 -3.57 -3.28
CA ALA A 114 -13.08 -2.45 -3.20
C ALA A 114 -12.38 -1.10 -3.42
N ALA A 115 -13.14 -0.09 -3.83
CA ALA A 115 -12.64 1.27 -4.05
C ALA A 115 -12.47 2.10 -2.75
N GLY A 116 -12.80 1.54 -1.58
CA GLY A 116 -12.83 2.28 -0.31
C GLY A 116 -12.69 1.38 0.92
N GLN A 117 -11.84 0.35 0.85
CA GLN A 117 -11.54 -0.50 2.00
C GLN A 117 -10.94 0.35 3.12
N VAL A 118 -11.57 0.36 4.30
CA VAL A 118 -11.04 1.09 5.46
C VAL A 118 -9.88 0.30 6.07
N LEU A 119 -8.75 0.97 6.26
CA LEU A 119 -7.53 0.41 6.87
C LEU A 119 -7.33 0.87 8.31
N ALA A 120 -7.66 2.12 8.61
CA ALA A 120 -7.55 2.68 9.95
C ALA A 120 -8.54 3.83 10.15
N THR A 121 -8.91 4.04 11.41
CA THR A 121 -9.77 5.12 11.86
C THR A 121 -9.05 5.92 12.95
N LEU A 122 -8.89 7.22 12.73
CA LEU A 122 -8.23 8.12 13.66
C LEU A 122 -9.29 9.01 14.33
N ALA A 123 -9.63 8.70 15.57
CA ALA A 123 -10.61 9.46 16.35
C ALA A 123 -10.04 10.77 16.94
N THR A 124 -8.71 10.92 16.94
CA THR A 124 -8.01 12.09 17.48
C THR A 124 -6.98 12.60 16.48
N SER A 125 -6.56 13.85 16.64
CA SER A 125 -5.45 14.43 15.87
C SER A 125 -4.16 13.69 16.20
N ARG A 126 -3.73 12.80 15.31
CA ARG A 126 -2.51 12.02 15.44
C ARG A 126 -1.93 11.66 14.09
N GLU A 127 -0.72 11.13 14.14
CA GLU A 127 0.01 10.59 13.00
C GLU A 127 0.14 9.09 13.19
N ILE A 128 0.01 8.35 12.09
CA ILE A 128 0.21 6.91 12.03
C ILE A 128 1.11 6.59 10.85
N GLY A 129 1.86 5.50 10.95
CA GLY A 129 2.68 5.05 9.84
C GLY A 129 3.31 3.69 10.06
N ALA A 130 3.39 2.92 8.98
CA ALA A 130 3.95 1.58 8.97
C ALA A 130 4.68 1.32 7.64
N CYS A 131 5.62 0.39 7.66
CA CYS A 131 6.22 -0.21 6.48
C CYS A 131 5.48 -1.50 6.14
N HIS A 132 4.88 -1.54 4.96
CA HIS A 132 4.17 -2.70 4.47
C HIS A 132 5.04 -3.49 3.48
N ARG A 133 5.03 -4.81 3.59
CA ARG A 133 5.50 -5.73 2.55
C ARG A 133 4.30 -6.45 1.94
N PHE A 134 4.27 -6.57 0.62
CA PHE A 134 3.18 -7.27 -0.07
C PHE A 134 3.54 -8.73 -0.35
N GLN A 135 2.52 -9.58 -0.40
CA GLN A 135 2.69 -10.99 -0.71
C GLN A 135 1.50 -11.54 -1.50
N PHE A 136 1.78 -12.57 -2.28
CA PHE A 136 0.78 -13.32 -3.02
C PHE A 136 0.03 -14.30 -2.12
N LEU A 137 -1.30 -14.24 -2.17
CA LEU A 137 -2.22 -15.16 -1.47
C LEU A 137 -2.80 -16.21 -2.41
N ASN A 138 -2.63 -16.04 -3.72
CA ASN A 138 -3.13 -16.99 -4.72
C ASN A 138 -2.41 -18.34 -4.62
N THR A 139 -3.22 -19.39 -4.71
CA THR A 139 -2.79 -20.76 -5.00
C THR A 139 -2.67 -21.02 -6.50
N GLN A 140 -3.30 -20.18 -7.33
CA GLN A 140 -3.15 -20.22 -8.78
C GLN A 140 -1.79 -19.69 -9.21
N VAL A 141 -1.23 -20.31 -10.23
CA VAL A 141 0.04 -19.92 -10.84
C VAL A 141 -0.23 -18.96 -11.99
N TYR A 142 0.35 -17.76 -11.94
CA TYR A 142 0.35 -16.85 -13.08
C TYR A 142 1.70 -16.89 -13.80
N PRO A 143 1.71 -16.81 -15.14
CA PRO A 143 2.95 -16.72 -15.90
C PRO A 143 3.69 -15.45 -15.49
N GLY A 144 4.88 -15.57 -14.89
CA GLY A 144 5.77 -14.44 -14.65
C GLY A 144 6.45 -13.98 -15.94
N SER A 145 7.51 -13.18 -15.80
CA SER A 145 8.27 -12.72 -16.98
C SER A 145 8.93 -13.91 -17.69
N VAL A 146 8.72 -14.05 -18.99
CA VAL A 146 9.44 -15.01 -19.84
C VAL A 146 10.42 -14.21 -20.70
N GLY A 147 11.71 -14.50 -20.59
CA GLY A 147 12.76 -13.82 -21.35
C GLY A 147 12.94 -12.32 -21.02
N GLY A 148 12.58 -11.88 -19.81
CA GLY A 148 12.66 -10.46 -19.42
C GLY A 148 11.51 -9.60 -19.97
N THR A 149 10.54 -10.20 -20.65
CA THR A 149 9.31 -9.54 -21.10
C THR A 149 8.12 -10.00 -20.27
N GLY A 150 7.28 -9.06 -19.85
CA GLY A 150 6.05 -9.35 -19.12
C GLY A 150 6.18 -9.12 -17.62
N TYR A 151 5.82 -7.92 -17.18
CA TYR A 151 5.58 -7.59 -15.78
C TYR A 151 4.09 -7.30 -15.58
N TYR A 152 3.62 -7.57 -14.38
CA TYR A 152 2.30 -7.15 -13.96
C TYR A 152 2.43 -5.76 -13.33
N THR A 153 1.65 -4.81 -13.83
CA THR A 153 1.54 -3.47 -13.26
C THR A 153 0.15 -3.23 -12.76
N GLY A 154 0.06 -2.63 -11.58
CA GLY A 154 -1.18 -2.07 -11.07
C GLY A 154 -0.90 -1.17 -9.89
N ASN A 155 -1.90 -0.39 -9.51
CA ASN A 155 -1.77 0.59 -8.45
C ASN A 155 -2.89 0.43 -7.44
N VAL A 156 -2.56 0.65 -6.17
CA VAL A 156 -3.55 0.95 -5.13
C VAL A 156 -3.41 2.42 -4.72
N THR A 157 -4.55 3.05 -4.41
CA THR A 157 -4.60 4.45 -4.01
C THR A 157 -5.06 4.55 -2.57
N TYR A 158 -4.30 5.25 -1.73
CA TYR A 158 -4.64 5.45 -0.33
C TYR A 158 -5.18 6.88 -0.15
N ASN A 159 -6.33 7.01 0.48
CA ASN A 159 -7.01 8.27 0.71
C ASN A 159 -7.30 8.43 2.20
N LEU A 160 -6.94 9.60 2.75
CA LEU A 160 -7.34 9.97 4.10
C LEU A 160 -8.56 10.89 4.02
N ASN A 161 -9.72 10.37 4.43
CA ASN A 161 -10.97 11.11 4.46
C ASN A 161 -11.20 11.64 5.87
N MET A 162 -11.55 12.91 6.01
CA MET A 162 -12.00 13.49 7.27
C MET A 162 -13.23 14.35 6.93
N PRO A 163 -14.37 14.15 7.63
CA PRO A 163 -15.57 14.95 7.43
C PRO A 163 -15.36 16.40 7.87
#